data_AF-A0A961VNM0-F1
#
_entry.id   AF-A0A961VNM0-F1
#
_cell.length_a   1.000
_cell.length_b   1.000
_cell.length_c   1.000
_cell.angle_alpha   90.00
_cell.angle_beta   90.00
_cell.angle_gamma   90.00
#
_symmetry.space_group_name_H-M   'P 1'
#
loop_
_entity.id
_entity.type
_entity.pdbx_description
1 polymer ?
#
loop_
_entity_poly.entity_id
_entity_poly.type
_entity_poly.pdbx_seq_one_letter_code
_entity_poly.pdbx_strand_id
1 'polypeptide(L)'
;MAVAARAITDREQTYRSAPQNIEAEQALLGAILVNNEAFYRVSDFLEPTHFFEAVHRRIYQVAGELIRANKIANPVTIKTFLPADLAIGDITLNQYLARLAAEATTIINAEDYGRTVYELALRRALIGIGEDMVNVAYDAPVEMSPREQVEEAERRLYEVAEKGQAGSGFQSFDTALLTAIDMASAAYKRDGHLSGIASGLSDLDRLMGGLQPSDLIIIAGRPGMGKTSLVTNIAFNVARAWRGEIQPDGTNKTVNGGIVGFFSLEMSAEQLA
;
A
#
# COMPACT_ATOMS: atom_id res chain seq x y z
N MET A 1 -24.37 45.28 -27.53
CA MET A 1 -23.48 44.62 -26.56
C MET A 1 -24.25 43.52 -25.86
N ALA A 2 -24.25 42.33 -26.44
CA ALA A 2 -25.04 41.18 -25.99
C ALA A 2 -24.19 39.91 -26.17
N VAL A 3 -23.30 39.60 -25.22
CA VAL A 3 -22.66 38.28 -25.10
C VAL A 3 -22.16 38.12 -23.65
N ALA A 4 -22.97 37.51 -22.77
CA ALA A 4 -22.52 36.81 -21.56
C ALA A 4 -23.67 36.07 -20.82
N ALA A 5 -24.67 35.59 -21.55
CA ALA A 5 -25.77 34.78 -21.00
C ALA A 5 -25.95 33.51 -21.84
N ARG A 6 -24.98 32.60 -21.71
CA ARG A 6 -24.94 31.22 -22.23
C ARG A 6 -23.79 30.57 -21.46
N ALA A 7 -23.90 29.50 -20.70
CA ALA A 7 -24.91 28.48 -20.60
C ALA A 7 -24.87 27.88 -19.17
N ILE A 8 -25.98 27.98 -18.44
CA ILE A 8 -26.31 27.08 -17.33
C ILE A 8 -27.44 26.20 -17.86
N THR A 9 -27.12 25.37 -18.85
CA THR A 9 -28.03 24.33 -19.36
C THR A 9 -27.65 23.03 -18.70
N ASP A 10 -28.60 22.50 -17.92
CA ASP A 10 -28.76 21.10 -17.51
C ASP A 10 -27.47 20.31 -17.27
N ARG A 11 -26.99 20.34 -16.03
CA ARG A 11 -26.32 19.16 -15.49
C ARG A 11 -27.40 18.11 -15.30
N GLU A 12 -27.57 17.22 -16.29
CA GLU A 12 -28.16 15.91 -16.05
C GLU A 12 -27.57 15.38 -14.74
N GLN A 13 -28.42 15.05 -13.77
CA GLN A 13 -28.00 14.36 -12.57
C GLN A 13 -27.54 12.96 -12.99
N THR A 14 -26.30 12.86 -13.46
CA THR A 14 -25.63 11.59 -13.67
C THR A 14 -25.46 11.00 -12.27
N TYR A 15 -26.32 10.06 -11.90
CA TYR A 15 -26.12 9.23 -10.72
C TYR A 15 -24.72 8.63 -10.84
N ARG A 16 -23.77 9.13 -10.03
CA ARG A 16 -22.40 8.65 -10.05
C ARG A 16 -22.41 7.25 -9.43
N SER A 17 -22.20 6.23 -10.25
CA SER A 17 -21.98 4.87 -9.75
C SER A 17 -20.54 4.73 -9.26
N ALA A 18 -20.37 3.97 -8.19
CA ALA A 18 -19.04 3.65 -7.69
C ALA A 18 -18.24 2.88 -8.77
N PRO A 19 -16.93 3.18 -8.96
CA PRO A 19 -16.10 2.50 -9.95
C PRO A 19 -16.08 0.98 -9.74
N GLN A 20 -16.41 0.23 -10.80
CA GLN A 20 -16.52 -1.22 -10.78
C GLN A 20 -16.21 -1.83 -12.15
N ASN A 21 -15.78 -3.09 -12.16
CA ASN A 21 -15.62 -3.88 -13.38
C ASN A 21 -16.00 -5.33 -13.06
N ILE A 22 -17.28 -5.64 -13.28
CA ILE A 22 -17.85 -6.95 -12.97
C ILE A 22 -17.24 -8.03 -13.86
N GLU A 23 -16.89 -7.71 -15.10
CA GLU A 23 -16.27 -8.65 -16.04
C GLU A 23 -14.89 -9.10 -15.54
N ALA A 24 -14.08 -8.17 -15.02
CA ALA A 24 -12.79 -8.48 -14.42
C ALA A 24 -12.92 -9.36 -13.16
N GLU A 25 -13.93 -9.10 -12.33
CA GLU A 25 -14.22 -9.94 -11.16
C GLU A 25 -14.63 -11.36 -11.58
N GLN A 26 -15.51 -11.49 -12.58
CA GLN A 26 -15.96 -12.78 -13.12
C GLN A 26 -14.80 -13.58 -13.74
N ALA A 27 -13.98 -12.90 -14.54
CA ALA A 27 -12.78 -13.45 -15.17
C ALA A 27 -11.80 -14.01 -14.12
N LEU A 28 -11.51 -13.23 -13.06
CA LEU A 28 -10.63 -13.66 -11.98
C LEU A 28 -11.20 -14.85 -11.20
N LEU A 29 -12.47 -14.78 -10.80
CA LEU A 29 -13.12 -15.87 -10.05
C LEU A 29 -13.16 -17.15 -10.88
N GLY A 30 -13.52 -17.06 -12.16
CA GLY A 30 -13.49 -18.19 -13.08
C GLY A 30 -12.09 -18.79 -13.19
N ALA A 31 -11.05 -17.96 -13.32
CA ALA A 31 -9.66 -18.43 -13.37
C ALA A 31 -9.27 -19.19 -12.09
N ILE A 32 -9.66 -18.69 -10.91
CA ILE A 32 -9.42 -19.37 -9.63
C ILE A 32 -10.17 -20.70 -9.54
N LEU A 33 -11.42 -20.76 -10.00
CA LEU A 33 -12.27 -21.96 -9.99
C LEU A 33 -11.76 -23.07 -10.91
N VAL A 34 -11.05 -22.71 -11.99
CA VAL A 34 -10.46 -23.64 -12.95
C VAL A 34 -9.03 -24.03 -12.54
N ASN A 35 -8.23 -23.05 -12.13
CA ASN A 35 -6.86 -23.25 -11.67
C ASN A 35 -6.64 -22.54 -10.32
N ASN A 36 -6.58 -23.33 -9.24
CA ASN A 36 -6.39 -22.78 -7.89
C ASN A 36 -5.02 -22.11 -7.69
N GLU A 37 -4.02 -22.33 -8.54
CA GLU A 37 -2.75 -21.58 -8.49
C GLU A 37 -2.96 -20.09 -8.75
N ALA A 38 -3.99 -19.72 -9.52
CA ALA A 38 -4.31 -18.33 -9.80
C ALA A 38 -4.64 -17.54 -8.52
N PHE A 39 -5.15 -18.21 -7.48
CA PHE A 39 -5.42 -17.57 -6.18
C PHE A 39 -4.14 -17.04 -5.54
N TYR A 40 -3.07 -17.83 -5.52
CA TYR A 40 -1.80 -17.45 -4.89
C TYR A 40 -1.13 -16.27 -5.58
N ARG A 41 -1.40 -16.05 -6.87
CA ARG A 41 -0.86 -14.88 -7.61
C ARG A 41 -1.51 -13.56 -7.23
N VAL A 42 -2.71 -13.61 -6.63
CA VAL A 42 -3.48 -12.40 -6.27
C VAL A 42 -3.69 -12.26 -4.76
N SER A 43 -3.53 -13.34 -3.99
CA SER A 43 -3.83 -13.35 -2.54
C SER A 43 -2.99 -12.39 -1.72
N ASP A 44 -1.84 -11.95 -2.23
CA ASP A 44 -0.92 -11.06 -1.52
C ASP A 44 -1.41 -9.61 -1.46
N PHE A 45 -2.26 -9.20 -2.40
CA PHE A 45 -2.77 -7.82 -2.49
C PHE A 45 -4.30 -7.74 -2.58
N LEU A 46 -4.99 -8.84 -2.85
CA LEU A 46 -6.44 -8.86 -3.04
C LEU A 46 -7.17 -9.49 -1.85
N GLU A 47 -8.07 -8.72 -1.23
CA GLU A 47 -8.95 -9.17 -0.17
C GLU A 47 -10.40 -9.34 -0.67
N PRO A 48 -11.24 -10.15 -0.01
CA PRO A 48 -12.66 -10.28 -0.36
C PRO A 48 -13.40 -8.94 -0.40
N THR A 49 -13.03 -7.99 0.46
CA THR A 49 -13.61 -6.64 0.56
C THR A 49 -13.36 -5.78 -0.70
N HIS A 50 -12.37 -6.15 -1.53
CA HIS A 50 -12.04 -5.45 -2.77
C HIS A 50 -12.97 -5.78 -3.94
N PHE A 51 -13.79 -6.83 -3.87
CA PHE A 51 -14.80 -7.08 -4.90
C PHE A 51 -16.00 -6.16 -4.71
N PHE A 52 -16.53 -5.61 -5.79
CA PHE A 52 -17.72 -4.78 -5.73
C PHE A 52 -18.94 -5.61 -5.33
N GLU A 53 -19.19 -6.70 -6.07
CA GLU A 53 -20.37 -7.55 -5.89
C GLU A 53 -20.27 -8.42 -4.63
N ALA A 54 -21.28 -8.37 -3.77
CA ALA A 54 -21.31 -9.12 -2.53
C ALA A 54 -21.17 -10.63 -2.75
N VAL A 55 -21.77 -11.14 -3.83
CA VAL A 55 -21.67 -12.54 -4.24
C VAL A 55 -20.22 -12.91 -4.58
N HIS A 56 -19.52 -12.04 -5.31
CA HIS A 56 -18.10 -12.26 -5.65
C HIS A 56 -17.20 -12.25 -4.42
N ARG A 57 -17.44 -11.33 -3.47
CA ARG A 57 -16.72 -11.33 -2.17
C ARG A 57 -16.82 -12.70 -1.50
N ARG A 58 -18.04 -13.24 -1.46
CA ARG A 58 -18.31 -14.52 -0.80
C ARG A 58 -17.68 -15.70 -1.54
N ILE A 59 -17.74 -15.72 -2.86
CA ILE A 59 -17.09 -16.75 -3.69
C ILE A 59 -15.57 -16.72 -3.46
N TYR A 60 -14.94 -15.54 -3.55
CA TYR A 60 -13.49 -15.38 -3.34
C TYR A 60 -13.07 -15.81 -1.93
N GLN A 61 -13.82 -15.40 -0.91
CA GLN A 61 -13.56 -15.77 0.48
C GLN A 61 -13.57 -17.29 0.66
N VAL A 62 -14.64 -17.97 0.23
CA VAL A 62 -14.79 -19.42 0.38
C VAL A 62 -13.75 -20.17 -0.45
N ALA A 63 -13.45 -19.70 -1.66
CA ALA A 63 -12.39 -20.26 -2.49
C ALA A 63 -11.04 -20.20 -1.75
N GLY A 64 -10.68 -19.03 -1.20
CA GLY A 64 -9.44 -18.84 -0.45
C GLY A 64 -9.37 -19.65 0.85
N GLU A 65 -10.49 -19.88 1.54
CA GLU A 65 -10.56 -20.75 2.72
C GLU A 65 -10.29 -22.22 2.35
N LEU A 66 -10.89 -22.72 1.26
CA LEU A 66 -10.67 -24.08 0.77
C LEU A 66 -9.23 -24.29 0.30
N ILE A 67 -8.71 -23.37 -0.52
CA ILE A 67 -7.35 -23.45 -1.08
C ILE A 67 -6.31 -23.47 0.04
N ARG A 68 -6.43 -22.58 1.03
CA ARG A 68 -5.53 -22.55 2.20
C ARG A 68 -5.65 -23.80 3.08
N ALA A 69 -6.79 -24.48 3.07
CA ALA A 69 -6.99 -25.77 3.71
C ALA A 69 -6.51 -26.97 2.86
N ASN A 70 -5.75 -26.73 1.79
CA ASN A 70 -5.30 -27.74 0.81
C ASN A 70 -6.45 -28.54 0.17
N LYS A 71 -7.63 -27.91 0.01
CA LYS A 71 -8.78 -28.49 -0.70
C LYS A 71 -8.93 -27.82 -2.06
N ILE A 72 -9.36 -28.60 -3.05
CA ILE A 72 -9.65 -28.08 -4.39
C ILE A 72 -10.89 -27.19 -4.31
N ALA A 73 -10.76 -25.95 -4.76
CA ALA A 73 -11.85 -25.00 -4.89
C ALA A 73 -12.34 -24.98 -6.34
N ASN A 74 -13.52 -25.53 -6.60
CA ASN A 74 -14.14 -25.61 -7.91
C ASN A 74 -15.66 -25.39 -7.76
N PRO A 75 -16.43 -25.25 -8.86
CA PRO A 75 -17.87 -25.00 -8.78
C PRO A 75 -18.65 -26.01 -7.92
N VAL A 76 -18.20 -27.27 -7.88
CA VAL A 76 -18.88 -28.36 -7.15
C VAL A 76 -18.55 -28.35 -5.65
N THR A 77 -17.34 -27.98 -5.28
CA THR A 77 -16.88 -27.96 -3.89
C THR A 77 -17.33 -26.70 -3.18
N ILE A 78 -17.18 -25.54 -3.81
CA ILE A 78 -17.53 -24.23 -3.23
C ILE A 78 -19.01 -24.11 -2.93
N LYS A 79 -19.91 -24.61 -3.79
CA LYS A 79 -21.37 -24.52 -3.58
C LYS A 79 -21.83 -25.09 -2.24
N THR A 80 -21.08 -26.04 -1.67
CA THR A 80 -21.40 -26.69 -0.39
C THR A 80 -21.25 -25.72 0.80
N PHE A 81 -20.42 -24.69 0.63
CA PHE A 81 -20.07 -23.70 1.66
C PHE A 81 -20.70 -22.33 1.39
N LEU A 82 -21.48 -22.21 0.31
CA LEU A 82 -22.25 -21.01 -0.01
C LEU A 82 -23.72 -21.18 0.36
N PRO A 83 -24.42 -20.11 0.78
CA PRO A 83 -25.85 -20.15 1.05
C PRO A 83 -26.64 -20.62 -0.19
N ALA A 84 -27.63 -21.50 0.01
CA ALA A 84 -28.42 -22.08 -1.08
C ALA A 84 -29.39 -21.08 -1.72
N ASP A 85 -29.72 -20.01 -1.00
CA ASP A 85 -30.59 -18.90 -1.40
C ASP A 85 -29.85 -17.76 -2.12
N LEU A 86 -28.53 -17.89 -2.30
CA LEU A 86 -27.73 -16.91 -3.03
C LEU A 86 -28.05 -17.01 -4.54
N ALA A 87 -29.06 -16.27 -5.01
CA ALA A 87 -29.43 -16.18 -6.42
C ALA A 87 -28.84 -14.92 -7.07
N ILE A 88 -28.48 -15.01 -8.35
CA ILE A 88 -28.00 -13.86 -9.14
C ILE A 88 -28.99 -13.64 -10.27
N GLY A 89 -29.93 -12.71 -10.04
CA GLY A 89 -31.09 -12.52 -10.91
C GLY A 89 -31.89 -13.82 -11.01
N ASP A 90 -32.11 -14.28 -12.24
CA ASP A 90 -32.87 -15.52 -12.54
C ASP A 90 -32.00 -16.79 -12.56
N ILE A 91 -30.70 -16.67 -12.27
CA ILE A 91 -29.74 -17.77 -12.38
C ILE A 91 -29.40 -18.31 -10.98
N THR A 92 -29.44 -19.63 -10.83
CA THR A 92 -29.00 -20.30 -9.60
C THR A 92 -27.49 -20.16 -9.41
N LEU A 93 -27.03 -20.13 -8.16
CA LEU A 93 -25.59 -20.10 -7.85
C LEU A 93 -24.78 -21.19 -8.57
N ASN A 94 -25.35 -22.39 -8.70
CA ASN A 94 -24.70 -23.51 -9.38
C ASN A 94 -24.47 -23.24 -10.87
N GLN A 95 -25.49 -22.72 -11.55
CA GLN A 95 -25.38 -22.32 -12.95
C GLN A 95 -24.40 -21.17 -13.11
N TYR A 96 -24.38 -20.24 -12.16
CA TYR A 96 -23.45 -19.12 -12.17
C TYR A 96 -21.99 -19.55 -12.02
N LEU A 97 -21.67 -20.37 -11.02
CA LEU A 97 -20.32 -20.90 -10.82
C LEU A 97 -19.83 -21.72 -12.02
N ALA A 98 -20.73 -22.51 -12.64
CA ALA A 98 -20.42 -23.26 -13.85
C ALA A 98 -20.11 -22.33 -15.03
N ARG A 99 -20.86 -21.23 -15.17
CA ARG A 99 -20.62 -20.21 -16.21
C ARG A 99 -19.28 -19.51 -16.02
N LEU A 100 -18.94 -19.09 -14.79
CA LEU A 100 -17.64 -18.48 -14.48
C LEU A 100 -16.48 -19.39 -14.88
N ALA A 101 -16.56 -20.67 -14.52
CA ALA A 101 -15.53 -21.64 -14.87
C ALA A 101 -15.43 -21.88 -16.39
N ALA A 102 -16.55 -21.90 -17.10
CA ALA A 102 -16.57 -22.09 -18.55
C ALA A 102 -15.93 -20.90 -19.30
N GLU A 103 -16.27 -19.66 -18.91
CA GLU A 103 -15.75 -18.43 -19.52
C GLU A 103 -14.24 -18.24 -19.25
N ALA A 104 -13.70 -18.84 -18.18
CA ALA A 104 -12.30 -18.72 -17.80
C ALA A 104 -11.33 -19.67 -18.52
N THR A 105 -11.81 -20.59 -19.36
CA THR A 105 -10.97 -21.58 -20.06
C THR A 105 -9.93 -20.97 -21.02
N THR A 106 -10.05 -19.68 -21.34
CA THR A 106 -9.14 -18.91 -22.21
C THR A 106 -8.26 -17.92 -21.45
N ILE A 107 -8.40 -17.82 -20.12
CA ILE A 107 -7.80 -16.75 -19.32
C ILE A 107 -6.40 -17.14 -18.84
N ILE A 108 -5.39 -16.43 -19.33
CA ILE A 108 -3.98 -16.62 -18.96
C ILE A 108 -3.58 -15.68 -17.80
N ASN A 109 -4.21 -14.50 -17.70
CA ASN A 109 -3.70 -13.39 -16.88
C ASN A 109 -4.58 -13.03 -15.67
N ALA A 110 -4.66 -13.96 -14.70
CA ALA A 110 -5.36 -13.73 -13.44
C ALA A 110 -4.82 -12.53 -12.63
N GLU A 111 -3.52 -12.25 -12.72
CA GLU A 111 -2.90 -11.13 -11.99
C GLU A 111 -3.43 -9.77 -12.47
N ASP A 112 -3.53 -9.55 -13.79
CA ASP A 112 -4.04 -8.30 -14.38
C ASP A 112 -5.49 -8.02 -13.96
N TYR A 113 -6.33 -9.05 -13.96
CA TYR A 113 -7.70 -8.92 -13.48
C TYR A 113 -7.73 -8.62 -11.98
N GLY A 114 -6.90 -9.30 -11.18
CA GLY A 114 -6.71 -8.97 -9.76
C GLY A 114 -6.32 -7.51 -9.54
N ARG A 115 -5.32 -7.02 -10.27
CA ARG A 115 -4.87 -5.61 -10.20
C ARG A 115 -5.98 -4.65 -10.59
N THR A 116 -6.73 -4.95 -11.65
CA THR A 116 -7.89 -4.13 -12.07
C THR A 116 -8.94 -4.03 -10.97
N VAL A 117 -9.31 -5.16 -10.34
CA VAL A 117 -10.26 -5.18 -9.22
C VAL A 117 -9.72 -4.38 -8.04
N TYR A 118 -8.44 -4.55 -7.71
CA TYR A 118 -7.76 -3.84 -6.64
C TYR A 118 -7.73 -2.31 -6.87
N GLU A 119 -7.34 -1.84 -8.04
CA GLU A 119 -7.33 -0.42 -8.39
C GLU A 119 -8.72 0.21 -8.30
N LEU A 120 -9.76 -0.51 -8.74
CA LEU A 120 -11.13 -0.05 -8.61
C LEU A 120 -11.59 -0.01 -7.16
N ALA A 121 -11.20 -0.98 -6.34
CA ALA A 121 -11.43 -0.96 -4.89
C ALA A 121 -10.78 0.26 -4.22
N LEU A 122 -9.54 0.57 -4.60
CA LEU A 122 -8.81 1.73 -4.12
C LEU A 122 -9.53 3.04 -4.49
N ARG A 123 -10.00 3.16 -5.73
CA ARG A 123 -10.83 4.31 -6.16
C ARG A 123 -12.12 4.43 -5.35
N ARG A 124 -12.78 3.32 -5.03
CA ARG A 124 -13.98 3.33 -4.16
C ARG A 124 -13.66 3.77 -2.74
N ALA A 125 -12.54 3.31 -2.17
CA ALA A 125 -12.08 3.75 -0.85
C ALA A 125 -11.81 5.26 -0.82
N LEU A 126 -11.14 5.80 -1.85
CA LEU A 126 -10.89 7.24 -1.97
C LEU A 126 -12.19 8.05 -2.09
N ILE A 127 -13.16 7.56 -2.86
CA ILE A 127 -14.49 8.20 -2.95
C ILE A 127 -15.16 8.22 -1.57
N GLY A 128 -15.16 7.10 -0.85
CA GLY A 128 -15.74 7.02 0.50
C GLY A 128 -15.07 7.98 1.50
N ILE A 129 -13.74 8.09 1.47
CA ILE A 129 -13.02 9.08 2.29
C ILE A 129 -13.44 10.51 1.91
N GLY A 130 -13.54 10.81 0.62
CA GLY A 130 -13.96 12.13 0.14
C GLY A 130 -15.39 12.48 0.57
N GLU A 131 -16.33 11.53 0.45
CA GLU A 131 -17.72 11.71 0.88
C GLU A 131 -17.81 11.91 2.39
N ASP A 132 -17.10 11.11 3.18
CA ASP A 132 -17.07 11.26 4.64
C ASP A 132 -16.45 12.59 5.06
N MET A 133 -15.36 13.02 4.41
CA MET A 133 -14.72 14.31 4.69
C MET A 133 -15.69 15.48 4.42
N VAL A 134 -16.46 15.41 3.33
CA VAL A 134 -17.49 16.41 3.02
C VAL A 134 -18.60 16.38 4.07
N ASN A 135 -19.10 15.19 4.44
CA ASN A 135 -20.16 15.04 5.42
C ASN A 135 -19.74 15.57 6.80
N VAL A 136 -18.54 15.22 7.27
CA VAL A 136 -18.00 15.70 8.55
C VAL A 136 -17.78 17.21 8.53
N ALA A 137 -17.35 17.79 7.40
CA ALA A 137 -17.15 19.24 7.30
C ALA A 137 -18.48 20.02 7.34
N TYR A 138 -19.58 19.46 6.81
CA TYR A 138 -20.91 20.08 6.89
C TYR A 138 -21.57 19.88 8.25
N ASP A 139 -21.49 18.67 8.81
CA ASP A 139 -22.19 18.25 10.04
C ASP A 139 -21.20 17.81 11.14
N ALA A 140 -20.25 18.69 11.46
CA ALA A 140 -19.23 18.41 12.47
C ALA A 140 -19.83 18.33 13.89
N PRO A 141 -19.43 17.34 14.72
CA PRO A 141 -19.73 17.35 16.15
C PRO A 141 -19.16 18.59 16.83
N VAL A 142 -19.86 19.11 17.85
CA VAL A 142 -19.45 20.34 18.57
C VAL A 142 -18.04 20.25 19.16
N GLU A 143 -17.66 19.06 19.64
CA GLU A 143 -16.35 18.79 20.25
C GLU A 143 -15.24 18.56 19.23
N MET A 144 -15.54 18.46 17.92
CA MET A 144 -14.56 18.14 16.89
C MET A 144 -14.08 19.41 16.20
N SER A 145 -12.87 19.84 16.55
CA SER A 145 -12.25 21.01 15.94
C SER A 145 -11.92 20.77 14.46
N PRO A 146 -11.85 21.83 13.63
CA PRO A 146 -11.42 21.69 12.23
C PRO A 146 -10.04 21.07 12.04
N ARG A 147 -9.14 21.19 13.03
CA ARG A 147 -7.81 20.56 12.97
C ARG A 147 -7.90 19.05 13.11
N GLU A 148 -8.69 18.56 14.06
CA GLU A 148 -8.91 17.12 14.24
C GLU A 148 -9.58 16.49 13.02
N GLN A 149 -10.42 17.24 12.30
CA GLN A 149 -11.01 16.78 11.03
C GLN A 149 -9.94 16.57 9.94
N VAL A 150 -8.95 17.47 9.85
CA VAL A 150 -7.82 17.32 8.93
C VAL A 150 -6.95 16.12 9.32
N GLU A 151 -6.60 16.00 10.61
CA GLU A 151 -5.78 14.89 11.11
C GLU A 151 -6.46 13.52 10.87
N GLU A 152 -7.78 13.43 11.07
CA GLU A 152 -8.54 12.20 10.79
C GLU A 152 -8.58 11.88 9.28
N ALA A 153 -8.74 12.89 8.43
CA ALA A 153 -8.69 12.70 6.98
C ALA A 153 -7.30 12.22 6.52
N GLU A 154 -6.22 12.80 7.06
CA GLU A 154 -4.83 12.38 6.80
C GLU A 154 -4.60 10.93 7.24
N ARG A 155 -5.04 10.56 8.45
CA ARG A 155 -4.95 9.19 8.97
C ARG A 155 -5.61 8.19 8.03
N ARG A 156 -6.84 8.48 7.58
CA ARG A 156 -7.59 7.59 6.67
C ARG A 156 -6.95 7.46 5.29
N LEU A 157 -6.40 8.55 4.75
CA LEU A 157 -5.64 8.50 3.50
C LEU A 157 -4.37 7.67 3.64
N TYR A 158 -3.70 7.76 4.80
CA TYR A 158 -2.52 6.97 5.11
C TYR A 158 -2.84 5.47 5.19
N GLU A 159 -3.92 5.08 5.87
CA GLU A 159 -4.37 3.68 5.94
C GLU A 159 -4.64 3.07 4.56
N VAL A 160 -5.20 3.86 3.65
CA VAL A 160 -5.45 3.44 2.26
C VAL A 160 -4.15 3.29 1.48
N ALA A 161 -3.15 4.14 1.73
CA ALA A 161 -1.83 4.04 1.11
C ALA A 161 -1.03 2.83 1.61
N GLU A 162 -1.10 2.51 2.91
CA GLU A 162 -0.41 1.34 3.48
C GLU A 162 -1.01 0.01 3.02
N LYS A 163 -2.34 -0.10 2.95
CA LYS A 163 -3.02 -1.35 2.52
C LYS A 163 -2.71 -1.77 1.08
N GLY A 164 -2.10 -0.91 0.27
CA GLY A 164 -1.62 -1.24 -1.08
C GLY A 164 -0.18 -1.67 -1.19
N GLN A 165 0.58 -1.58 -0.11
CA GLN A 165 1.91 -2.17 -0.05
C GLN A 165 1.79 -3.63 0.38
N ALA A 166 1.51 -4.50 -0.58
CA ALA A 166 1.78 -5.93 -0.45
C ALA A 166 3.30 -6.12 -0.23
N GLY A 167 3.69 -6.15 1.04
CA GLY A 167 5.08 -6.22 1.48
C GLY A 167 5.26 -6.44 2.99
N SER A 168 4.22 -6.24 3.80
CA SER A 168 4.22 -6.45 5.25
C SER A 168 3.77 -7.87 5.66
N GLY A 169 4.01 -8.90 4.83
CA GLY A 169 3.72 -10.29 5.16
C GLY A 169 4.85 -10.99 5.92
N PHE A 170 4.62 -12.23 6.36
CA PHE A 170 5.71 -13.08 6.86
C PHE A 170 6.70 -13.35 5.74
N GLN A 171 7.96 -12.91 5.89
CA GLN A 171 9.05 -13.34 5.03
C GLN A 171 9.52 -14.73 5.45
N SER A 172 9.69 -15.63 4.47
CA SER A 172 10.40 -16.88 4.71
C SER A 172 11.85 -16.59 5.11
N PHE A 173 12.41 -17.44 5.97
CA PHE A 173 13.79 -17.28 6.44
C PHE A 173 14.80 -17.28 5.29
N ASP A 174 14.56 -18.07 4.24
CA ASP A 174 15.39 -18.10 3.03
C ASP A 174 15.42 -16.74 2.31
N THR A 175 14.26 -16.08 2.19
CA THR A 175 14.16 -14.75 1.56
C THR A 175 14.84 -13.67 2.40
N ALA A 176 14.67 -13.72 3.73
CA ALA A 176 15.36 -12.83 4.65
C ALA A 176 16.89 -13.02 4.59
N LEU A 177 17.36 -14.27 4.49
CA LEU A 177 18.78 -14.60 4.38
C LEU A 177 19.38 -14.09 3.06
N LEU A 178 18.69 -14.27 1.94
CA LEU A 178 19.09 -13.74 0.64
C LEU A 178 19.19 -12.20 0.68
N THR A 179 18.20 -11.53 1.28
CA THR A 179 18.20 -10.07 1.46
C THR A 179 19.40 -9.62 2.29
N ALA A 180 19.72 -10.32 3.38
CA ALA A 180 20.87 -10.02 4.22
C ALA A 180 22.21 -10.22 3.47
N ILE A 181 22.33 -11.26 2.66
CA ILE A 181 23.52 -11.52 1.82
C ILE A 181 23.68 -10.44 0.75
N ASP A 182 22.58 -10.01 0.14
CA ASP A 182 22.59 -8.93 -0.86
C ASP A 182 22.98 -7.59 -0.22
N MET A 183 22.46 -7.29 0.96
CA MET A 183 22.87 -6.11 1.75
C MET A 183 24.36 -6.13 2.08
N ALA A 184 24.89 -7.28 2.52
CA ALA A 184 26.31 -7.45 2.81
C ALA A 184 27.18 -7.31 1.55
N SER A 185 26.74 -7.87 0.41
CA SER A 185 27.44 -7.74 -0.87
C SER A 185 27.43 -6.31 -1.40
N ALA A 186 26.32 -5.58 -1.25
CA ALA A 186 26.20 -4.18 -1.62
C ALA A 186 27.05 -3.27 -0.72
N ALA A 187 27.21 -3.61 0.56
CA ALA A 187 28.15 -2.94 1.46
C ALA A 187 29.61 -3.17 1.03
N TYR A 188 29.97 -4.39 0.61
CA TYR A 188 31.32 -4.72 0.16
C TYR A 188 31.71 -4.04 -1.16
N LYS A 189 30.75 -3.84 -2.07
CA LYS A 189 30.97 -3.20 -3.38
C LYS A 189 31.01 -1.66 -3.35
N ARG A 190 30.62 -1.01 -2.26
CA ARG A 190 30.72 0.44 -2.11
C ARG A 190 32.15 0.83 -1.72
N ASP A 191 32.71 1.83 -2.40
CA ASP A 191 34.08 2.37 -2.21
C ASP A 191 34.40 2.88 -0.78
N GLY A 192 33.44 2.81 0.16
CA GLY A 192 33.61 3.18 1.56
C GLY A 192 33.57 2.03 2.57
N HIS A 193 33.35 0.78 2.16
CA HIS A 193 33.23 -0.41 3.03
C HIS A 193 32.19 -0.32 4.17
N LEU A 194 31.32 0.69 4.18
CA LEU A 194 30.26 0.84 5.17
C LEU A 194 28.94 0.26 4.64
N SER A 195 28.22 -0.41 5.52
CA SER A 195 26.91 -0.98 5.22
C SER A 195 25.80 0.06 5.38
N GLY A 196 25.94 0.95 6.37
CA GLY A 196 25.04 2.07 6.64
C GLY A 196 25.53 3.41 6.09
N ILE A 197 24.80 4.48 6.45
CA ILE A 197 25.12 5.87 6.10
C ILE A 197 26.29 6.35 6.97
N ALA A 198 27.33 6.94 6.38
CA ALA A 198 28.46 7.47 7.14
C ALA A 198 28.04 8.67 8.02
N SER A 199 28.36 8.62 9.31
CA SER A 199 28.15 9.74 10.25
C SER A 199 29.15 10.89 10.03
N GLY A 200 30.24 10.61 9.32
CA GLY A 200 31.36 11.55 9.10
C GLY A 200 32.39 11.53 10.22
N LEU A 201 32.20 10.68 11.23
CA LEU A 201 33.15 10.40 12.31
C LEU A 201 33.78 9.04 12.05
N SER A 202 34.97 9.02 11.43
CA SER A 202 35.57 7.80 10.87
C SER A 202 35.77 6.66 11.88
N ASP A 203 36.06 6.98 13.14
CA ASP A 203 36.22 5.96 14.19
C ASP A 203 34.87 5.41 14.65
N LEU A 204 33.83 6.26 14.72
CA LEU A 204 32.47 5.83 15.04
C LEU A 204 31.89 4.97 13.91
N ASP A 205 32.10 5.39 12.66
CA ASP A 205 31.69 4.65 11.48
C ASP A 205 32.37 3.28 11.39
N ARG A 206 33.65 3.18 11.80
CA ARG A 206 34.36 1.89 11.86
C ARG A 206 33.79 0.95 12.93
N LEU A 207 33.34 1.49 14.06
CA LEU A 207 32.77 0.70 15.15
C LEU A 207 31.34 0.24 14.85
N MET A 208 30.53 1.08 14.19
CA MET A 208 29.10 0.79 13.94
C MET A 208 28.82 0.28 12.52
N GLY A 209 29.77 0.41 11.58
CA GLY A 209 29.53 0.13 10.16
C GLY A 209 28.66 1.18 9.47
N GLY A 210 28.57 2.39 10.05
CA GLY A 210 27.67 3.47 9.66
C GLY A 210 26.30 3.39 10.36
N LEU A 211 25.44 4.36 10.08
CA LEU A 211 24.05 4.44 10.57
C LEU A 211 23.17 3.52 9.72
N GLN A 212 22.66 2.44 10.30
CA GLN A 212 21.88 1.44 9.58
C GLN A 212 20.40 1.85 9.44
N PRO A 213 19.74 1.51 8.31
CA PRO A 213 18.30 1.65 8.20
C PRO A 213 17.57 0.85 9.28
N SER A 214 16.50 1.42 9.84
CA SER A 214 15.67 0.83 10.91
C SER A 214 16.27 0.80 12.33
N ASP A 215 17.51 1.22 12.53
CA ASP A 215 18.10 1.32 13.88
C ASP A 215 17.61 2.57 14.63
N LEU A 216 17.27 2.40 15.92
CA LEU A 216 17.04 3.50 16.85
C LEU A 216 18.31 3.77 17.66
N ILE A 217 19.01 4.87 17.35
CA ILE A 217 20.24 5.28 18.04
C ILE A 217 19.93 6.35 19.07
N ILE A 218 20.22 6.06 20.34
CA ILE A 218 19.98 6.97 21.47
C ILE A 218 21.30 7.57 21.94
N ILE A 219 21.39 8.91 21.93
CA ILE A 219 22.55 9.65 22.45
C ILE A 219 22.20 10.24 23.81
N ALA A 220 22.82 9.73 24.87
CA ALA A 220 22.64 10.18 26.24
C ALA A 220 23.91 10.83 26.80
N GLY A 221 23.74 11.82 27.67
CA GLY A 221 24.84 12.57 28.27
C GLY A 221 24.31 13.70 29.17
N ARG A 222 25.13 14.15 30.12
CA ARG A 222 24.74 15.22 31.06
C ARG A 222 24.51 16.55 30.32
N PRO A 223 23.76 17.51 30.91
CA PRO A 223 23.67 18.86 30.37
C PRO A 223 25.05 19.47 30.12
N GLY A 224 25.23 20.18 29.01
CA GLY A 224 26.52 20.79 28.64
C GLY A 224 27.57 19.84 28.05
N MET A 225 27.32 18.53 27.95
CA MET A 225 28.31 17.56 27.39
C MET A 225 28.34 17.49 25.86
N GLY A 226 27.73 18.44 25.14
CA GLY A 226 27.84 18.52 23.69
C GLY A 226 26.97 17.55 22.87
N LYS A 227 25.88 17.02 23.45
CA LYS A 227 24.92 16.14 22.74
C LYS A 227 24.40 16.79 21.45
N THR A 228 23.88 18.01 21.56
CA THR A 228 23.34 18.75 20.43
C THR A 228 24.41 18.96 19.37
N SER A 229 25.60 19.40 19.76
CA SER A 229 26.74 19.58 18.85
C SER A 229 27.11 18.29 18.11
N LEU A 230 27.08 17.14 18.78
CA LEU A 230 27.36 15.85 18.15
C LEU A 230 26.27 15.49 17.12
N VAL A 231 25.00 15.56 17.50
CA VAL A 231 23.87 15.21 16.63
C VAL A 231 23.82 16.12 15.41
N THR A 232 24.00 17.43 15.59
CA THR A 232 23.99 18.40 14.49
C THR A 232 25.16 18.17 13.52
N ASN A 233 26.35 17.82 14.01
CA ASN A 233 27.48 17.49 13.13
C ASN A 233 27.23 16.21 12.31
N ILE A 234 26.66 15.17 12.93
CA ILE A 234 26.29 13.94 12.22
C ILE A 234 25.24 14.28 11.14
N ALA A 235 24.17 14.98 11.51
CA ALA A 235 23.11 15.41 10.58
C ALA A 235 23.68 16.23 9.41
N PHE A 236 24.56 17.19 9.70
CA PHE A 236 25.21 18.03 8.70
C PHE A 236 26.09 17.21 7.75
N ASN A 237 26.91 16.29 8.26
CA ASN A 237 27.77 15.46 7.43
C ASN A 237 26.96 14.54 6.51
N VAL A 238 25.89 13.94 7.03
CA VAL A 238 24.98 13.09 6.24
C VAL A 238 24.31 13.89 5.12
N ALA A 239 23.80 15.08 5.44
CA ALA A 239 23.16 15.97 4.46
C ALA A 239 24.16 16.49 3.42
N ARG A 240 25.38 16.88 3.84
CA ARG A 240 26.44 17.36 2.95
C ARG A 240 26.95 16.28 1.99
N ALA A 241 26.97 15.03 2.45
CA ALA A 241 27.39 13.88 1.64
C ALA A 241 26.29 13.38 0.68
N TRP A 242 25.08 13.96 0.74
CA TRP A 242 23.95 13.49 -0.04
C TRP A 242 24.22 13.55 -1.55
N ARG A 243 24.00 12.42 -2.21
CA ARG A 243 24.00 12.30 -3.67
C ARG A 243 22.85 11.39 -4.10
N GLY A 244 22.00 11.89 -4.98
CA GLY A 244 20.96 11.13 -5.65
C GLY A 244 21.34 10.83 -7.10
N GLU A 245 21.02 9.63 -7.56
CA GLU A 245 21.10 9.24 -8.98
C GLU A 245 19.70 8.94 -9.51
N ILE A 246 19.41 9.45 -10.71
CA ILE A 246 18.15 9.18 -11.39
C ILE A 246 18.26 7.79 -12.04
N GLN A 247 17.40 6.89 -11.61
CA GLN A 247 17.30 5.55 -12.18
C GLN A 247 16.62 5.58 -13.56
N PRO A 248 16.80 4.54 -14.38
CA PRO A 248 16.18 4.44 -15.71
C PRO A 248 14.65 4.53 -15.72
N ASP A 249 14.00 4.27 -14.58
CA ASP A 249 12.56 4.37 -14.35
C ASP A 249 12.09 5.79 -13.97
N GLY A 250 13.01 6.76 -13.89
CA GLY A 250 12.74 8.14 -13.50
C GLY A 250 12.72 8.40 -11.99
N THR A 251 12.95 7.38 -11.15
CA THR A 251 13.00 7.53 -9.68
C THR A 251 14.38 8.01 -9.22
N ASN A 252 14.43 8.86 -8.20
CA ASN A 252 15.68 9.35 -7.63
C ASN A 252 16.11 8.43 -6.46
N LYS A 253 17.24 7.74 -6.62
CA LYS A 253 17.78 6.84 -5.60
C LYS A 253 18.96 7.50 -4.89
N THR A 254 18.91 7.55 -3.56
CA THR A 254 20.05 8.03 -2.77
C THR A 254 21.19 7.02 -2.83
N VAL A 255 22.37 7.47 -3.26
CA VAL A 255 23.57 6.64 -3.43
C VAL A 255 24.56 6.85 -2.30
N ASN A 256 24.59 8.06 -1.73
CA ASN A 256 25.37 8.39 -0.55
C ASN A 256 24.66 9.47 0.29
N GLY A 257 24.98 9.54 1.58
CA GLY A 257 24.36 10.47 2.53
C GLY A 257 22.86 10.25 2.68
N GLY A 258 22.12 11.32 2.95
CA GLY A 258 20.67 11.27 3.09
C GLY A 258 20.03 12.63 3.22
N ILE A 259 18.74 12.72 2.94
CA ILE A 259 17.91 13.87 3.30
C ILE A 259 17.60 13.74 4.79
N VAL A 260 17.95 14.75 5.59
CA VAL A 260 17.85 14.69 7.05
C VAL A 260 16.73 15.61 7.55
N GLY A 261 15.78 15.03 8.29
CA GLY A 261 14.84 15.79 9.11
C GLY A 261 15.44 16.02 10.50
N PHE A 262 15.44 17.26 10.98
CA PHE A 262 15.97 17.63 12.30
C PHE A 262 14.87 18.29 13.14
N PHE A 263 14.55 17.70 14.29
CA PHE A 263 13.54 18.20 15.22
C PHE A 263 14.24 18.70 16.49
N SER A 264 14.11 19.99 16.78
CA SER A 264 14.64 20.61 18.00
C SER A 264 13.51 21.10 18.88
N LEU A 265 13.52 20.65 20.14
CA LEU A 265 12.57 21.08 21.17
C LEU A 265 13.20 21.99 22.23
N GLU A 266 14.54 22.14 22.23
CA GLU A 266 15.29 22.91 23.24
C GLU A 266 15.87 24.23 22.68
N MET A 267 16.25 24.25 21.40
CA MET A 267 16.87 25.40 20.73
C MET A 267 16.01 25.88 19.56
N SER A 268 15.98 27.19 19.30
CA SER A 268 15.30 27.74 18.14
C SER A 268 16.05 27.41 16.84
N ALA A 269 15.36 27.48 15.70
CA ALA A 269 15.98 27.23 14.40
C ALA A 269 17.16 28.18 14.11
N GLU A 270 17.06 29.45 14.55
CA GLU A 270 18.11 30.46 14.39
C GLU A 270 19.38 30.14 15.20
N GLN A 271 19.24 29.42 16.31
CA GLN A 271 20.37 29.00 17.14
C GLN A 271 21.06 27.74 16.61
N LEU A 272 20.42 27.02 15.68
CA LEU A 272 20.92 25.80 15.06
C LEU A 272 21.54 26.04 13.68
N ALA A 273 21.23 27.18 13.04
CA ALA A 273 21.79 27.63 11.76
C ALA A 273 23.17 28.27 11.94
#